data_AF-A0A7J9M117-F1
#
_entry.id   AF-A0A7J9M117-F1
#
_cell.length_a   1.000
_cell.length_b   1.000
_cell.length_c   1.000
_cell.angle_alpha   90.00
_cell.angle_beta   90.00
_cell.angle_gamma   90.00
#
_symmetry.space_group_name_H-M   'P 1'
#
loop_
_entity.id
_entity.type
_entity.pdbx_description
1 polymer ?
#
loop_
_entity_poly.entity_id
_entity_poly.type
_entity_poly.pdbx_seq_one_letter_code
_entity_poly.pdbx_strand_id
1 'polypeptide(L)'
;MDLEMNLNAPHSMGTTIIGVTYNGGVVLGADSRTSTGMYVANRASDKITQLTDNVYVCRSGSAADSQLVSDYVRYFLHQHTIQLGQSATSKVAANLIRLLSYNNKNMLETGLIVGGWDKYEGGKIYAIPLGGTLIEQPFAIG
;
A
#
# COMPACT_ATOMS: atom_id res chain seq x y z
N MET A 1 -10.26 -19.05 -33.28
CA MET A 1 -9.77 -19.37 -31.92
C MET A 1 -10.24 -18.22 -31.07
N ASP A 2 -11.49 -18.32 -30.63
CA ASP A 2 -12.14 -17.25 -29.89
C ASP A 2 -11.52 -17.20 -28.51
N LEU A 3 -10.70 -16.17 -28.28
CA LEU A 3 -10.34 -15.78 -26.92
C LEU A 3 -11.63 -15.23 -26.29
N GLU A 4 -12.40 -16.07 -25.62
CA GLU A 4 -13.39 -15.60 -24.66
C GLU A 4 -12.61 -14.84 -23.57
N MET A 5 -12.56 -13.53 -23.71
CA MET A 5 -12.02 -12.64 -22.70
C MET A 5 -13.00 -12.66 -21.53
N ASN A 6 -12.73 -13.48 -20.52
CA ASN A 6 -13.52 -13.53 -19.31
C ASN A 6 -13.46 -12.15 -18.63
N LEU A 7 -14.51 -11.35 -18.84
CA LEU A 7 -14.68 -10.00 -18.30
C LEU A 7 -14.67 -9.96 -16.76
N ASN A 8 -14.86 -11.13 -16.11
CA ASN A 8 -14.89 -11.27 -14.66
C ASN A 8 -13.60 -11.88 -14.08
N ALA A 9 -12.56 -12.10 -14.88
CA ALA A 9 -11.30 -12.61 -14.38
C ALA A 9 -10.59 -11.54 -13.51
N PRO A 10 -9.99 -11.91 -12.36
CA PRO A 10 -9.25 -10.95 -11.53
C PRO A 10 -8.18 -10.26 -12.36
N HIS A 11 -8.18 -8.93 -12.34
CA HIS A 11 -7.23 -8.14 -13.11
C HIS A 11 -5.84 -8.20 -12.44
N SER A 12 -5.03 -9.18 -12.82
CA SER A 12 -3.62 -9.22 -12.40
C SER A 12 -2.84 -8.10 -13.09
N MET A 13 -2.43 -7.10 -12.31
CA MET A 13 -1.75 -5.89 -12.80
C MET A 13 -0.23 -6.06 -12.97
N GLY A 14 0.33 -7.23 -12.63
CA GLY A 14 1.76 -7.53 -12.80
C GLY A 14 2.68 -6.58 -12.03
N THR A 15 2.28 -6.18 -10.82
CA THR A 15 3.00 -5.23 -9.96
C THR A 15 4.04 -5.93 -9.09
N THR A 16 5.16 -5.26 -8.85
CA THR A 16 6.15 -5.64 -7.83
C THR A 16 6.45 -4.45 -6.93
N ILE A 17 6.25 -4.63 -5.63
CA ILE A 17 6.57 -3.65 -4.59
C ILE A 17 7.52 -4.25 -3.55
N ILE A 18 8.34 -3.41 -2.93
CA ILE A 18 9.30 -3.79 -1.90
C ILE A 18 9.42 -2.71 -0.83
N GLY A 19 9.63 -3.13 0.41
CA GLY A 19 10.05 -2.26 1.50
C GLY A 19 11.15 -2.93 2.32
N VAL A 20 12.17 -2.17 2.73
CA VAL A 20 13.32 -2.66 3.51
C VAL A 20 13.69 -1.66 4.58
N THR A 21 13.95 -2.12 5.80
CA THR A 21 14.52 -1.30 6.88
C THR A 21 16.05 -1.24 6.78
N TYR A 22 16.64 -0.11 7.15
CA TYR A 22 18.09 0.05 7.28
C TYR A 22 18.43 0.92 8.50
N ASN A 23 19.72 0.99 8.86
CA ASN A 23 20.15 1.87 9.94
C ASN A 23 19.98 3.35 9.54
N GLY A 24 18.90 3.97 10.02
CA GLY A 24 18.55 5.35 9.70
C GLY A 24 17.17 5.53 9.08
N GLY A 25 16.50 4.45 8.65
CA GLY A 25 15.16 4.58 8.05
C GLY A 25 14.67 3.37 7.29
N VAL A 26 13.88 3.65 6.25
CA VAL A 26 13.32 2.65 5.33
C VAL A 26 13.56 3.06 3.88
N VAL A 27 13.62 2.07 3.00
CA VAL A 27 13.59 2.23 1.55
C VAL A 27 12.33 1.55 1.03
N LEU A 28 11.58 2.25 0.19
CA LEU A 28 10.44 1.73 -0.54
C LEU A 28 10.75 1.73 -2.03
N GLY A 29 10.34 0.66 -2.72
CA GLY A 29 10.52 0.51 -4.15
C GLY A 29 9.27 -0.07 -4.79
N ALA A 30 9.02 0.32 -6.03
CA ALA A 30 7.96 -0.23 -6.86
C ALA A 30 8.38 -0.17 -8.33
N ASP A 31 7.90 -1.12 -9.12
CA ASP A 31 7.97 -1.00 -10.57
C ASP A 31 6.92 0.01 -11.08
N SER A 32 7.09 0.49 -12.32
CA SER A 32 6.22 1.52 -12.91
C SER A 32 5.21 0.99 -13.94
N ARG A 33 5.13 -0.33 -14.15
CA ARG A 33 4.27 -0.94 -15.17
C ARG A 33 2.88 -1.23 -14.60
N THR A 34 1.83 -0.92 -15.35
CA THR A 34 0.47 -1.36 -15.06
C THR A 34 -0.07 -2.11 -16.27
N SER A 35 -0.54 -3.34 -16.08
CA SER A 35 -1.08 -4.18 -17.16
C SER A 35 -2.54 -4.53 -16.97
N THR A 36 -3.30 -4.60 -18.06
CA THR A 36 -4.63 -5.20 -18.10
C THR A 36 -4.52 -6.54 -18.82
N GLY A 37 -4.35 -7.62 -18.04
CA GLY A 37 -3.99 -8.92 -18.60
C GLY A 37 -2.62 -8.85 -19.29
N MET A 38 -2.55 -9.26 -20.56
CA MET A 38 -1.31 -9.24 -21.34
C MET A 38 -0.94 -7.84 -21.88
N TYR A 39 -1.86 -6.89 -21.84
CA TYR A 39 -1.64 -5.56 -22.40
C TYR A 39 -1.02 -4.62 -21.36
N VAL A 40 0.09 -3.95 -21.70
CA VAL A 40 0.69 -2.91 -20.84
C VAL A 40 -0.07 -1.61 -21.04
N ALA A 41 -0.96 -1.30 -20.10
CA ALA A 41 -1.79 -0.09 -20.12
C ALA A 41 -0.99 1.17 -19.78
N ASN A 42 -0.02 1.07 -18.86
CA ASN A 42 0.86 2.18 -18.49
C ASN A 42 2.28 1.66 -18.20
N ARG A 43 3.31 2.41 -18.60
CA ARG A 43 4.73 2.11 -18.34
C ARG A 43 5.36 3.00 -17.25
N ALA A 44 4.66 4.05 -16.83
CA ALA A 44 5.15 5.08 -15.92
C ALA A 44 4.10 5.42 -14.85
N SER A 45 3.50 4.39 -14.23
CA SER A 45 2.57 4.57 -13.12
C SER A 45 3.32 4.71 -11.81
N ASP A 46 2.92 5.66 -10.97
CA ASP A 46 3.41 5.76 -9.59
C ASP A 46 2.56 4.87 -8.67
N LYS A 47 3.24 3.98 -7.93
CA LYS A 47 2.63 3.03 -7.00
C LYS A 47 3.03 3.29 -5.56
N ILE A 48 3.88 4.29 -5.32
CA ILE A 48 4.26 4.72 -3.98
C ILE A 48 3.46 5.98 -3.69
N THR A 49 2.87 6.03 -2.51
CA THR A 49 1.91 7.06 -2.19
C THR A 49 2.21 7.63 -0.82
N GLN A 50 2.45 8.93 -0.77
CA GLN A 50 2.68 9.63 0.48
C GLN A 50 1.40 9.64 1.31
N LEU A 51 1.49 9.22 2.58
CA LEU A 51 0.38 9.27 3.54
C LEU A 51 0.55 10.43 4.52
N THR A 52 1.78 10.65 4.99
CA THR A 52 2.20 11.82 5.78
C THR A 52 3.62 12.19 5.38
N ASP A 53 4.21 13.21 6.01
CA ASP A 53 5.59 13.65 5.70
C ASP A 53 6.61 12.51 5.84
N ASN A 54 6.40 11.59 6.79
CA ASN A 54 7.35 10.52 7.14
C ASN A 54 6.81 9.10 6.93
N VAL A 55 5.62 8.95 6.32
CA VAL A 55 4.98 7.65 6.10
C VAL A 55 4.45 7.55 4.68
N TYR A 56 4.79 6.46 4.01
CA TYR A 56 4.46 6.16 2.63
C TYR A 56 3.91 4.74 2.52
N VAL A 57 3.11 4.49 1.48
CA VAL A 57 2.56 3.18 1.17
C VAL A 57 2.87 2.78 -0.27
N CYS A 58 3.39 1.58 -0.45
CA CYS A 58 3.44 0.92 -1.75
C CYS A 58 2.13 0.20 -2.01
N ARG A 59 1.60 0.34 -3.22
CA ARG A 59 0.30 -0.17 -3.63
C ARG A 59 0.43 -1.30 -4.65
N SER A 60 -0.20 -2.44 -4.38
CA SER A 60 -0.41 -3.55 -5.31
C SER A 60 -1.84 -4.10 -5.22
N GLY A 61 -2.20 -4.99 -6.16
CA GLY A 61 -3.58 -5.43 -6.37
C GLY A 61 -4.35 -4.51 -7.34
N SER A 62 -5.66 -4.36 -7.11
CA SER A 62 -6.51 -3.44 -7.87
C SER A 62 -6.03 -2.01 -7.70
N ALA A 63 -5.74 -1.35 -8.83
CA ALA A 63 -5.25 0.03 -8.82
C ALA A 63 -6.28 0.99 -8.20
N ALA A 64 -7.57 0.77 -8.47
CA ALA A 64 -8.66 1.57 -7.93
C ALA A 64 -8.79 1.38 -6.41
N ASP A 65 -8.85 0.12 -5.95
CA ASP A 65 -9.06 -0.19 -4.53
C ASP A 65 -7.89 0.32 -3.67
N SER A 66 -6.66 0.05 -4.11
CA SER A 66 -5.46 0.44 -3.38
C SER A 66 -5.29 1.97 -3.35
N GLN A 67 -5.69 2.68 -4.40
CA GLN A 67 -5.73 4.14 -4.41
C GLN A 67 -6.75 4.68 -3.40
N LEU A 68 -7.97 4.15 -3.45
CA LEU A 68 -9.06 4.56 -2.56
C LEU A 68 -8.67 4.36 -1.09
N VAL A 69 -8.14 3.19 -0.74
CA VAL A 69 -7.66 2.92 0.64
C VAL A 69 -6.58 3.94 1.04
N SER A 70 -5.62 4.23 0.16
CA SER A 70 -4.55 5.19 0.45
C SER A 70 -5.08 6.60 0.66
N ASP A 71 -6.06 7.05 -0.13
CA ASP A 71 -6.65 8.38 -0.02
C ASP A 71 -7.47 8.54 1.27
N TYR A 72 -8.26 7.54 1.65
CA TYR A 72 -8.96 7.52 2.94
C TYR A 72 -8.00 7.54 4.12
N VAL A 73 -6.94 6.73 4.06
CA VAL A 73 -5.93 6.68 5.13
C VAL A 73 -5.23 8.02 5.26
N ARG A 74 -4.81 8.64 4.15
CA ARG A 74 -4.23 10.00 4.16
C ARG A 74 -5.16 11.00 4.82
N TYR A 75 -6.45 10.98 4.46
CA TYR A 75 -7.45 11.87 5.05
C TYR A 75 -7.54 11.72 6.58
N PHE A 76 -7.67 10.49 7.07
CA PHE A 76 -7.76 10.24 8.50
C PHE A 76 -6.46 10.57 9.26
N LEU A 77 -5.29 10.33 8.67
CA LEU A 77 -4.00 10.68 9.28
C LEU A 77 -3.81 12.20 9.35
N HIS A 78 -4.29 12.92 8.34
CA HIS A 78 -4.32 14.39 8.36
C HIS A 78 -5.24 14.90 9.48
N GLN A 79 -6.45 14.34 9.61
CA GLN A 79 -7.37 14.67 10.70
C GLN A 79 -6.74 14.36 12.08
N HIS A 80 -6.12 13.20 12.25
CA HIS A 80 -5.41 12.83 13.46
C HIS A 80 -4.33 13.86 13.83
N THR A 81 -3.57 14.32 12.84
CA THR A 81 -2.51 15.33 13.04
C THR A 81 -3.10 16.66 13.50
N ILE A 82 -4.21 17.11 12.92
CA ILE A 82 -4.91 18.33 13.35
C ILE A 82 -5.43 18.18 14.79
N GLN A 83 -6.04 17.05 15.13
CA GLN A 83 -6.68 16.84 16.42
C GLN A 83 -5.68 16.71 17.58
N LEU A 84 -4.56 16.02 17.36
CA LEU A 84 -3.57 15.76 18.40
C LEU A 84 -2.37 16.71 18.37
N GLY A 85 -2.26 17.55 17.33
CA GLY A 85 -1.10 18.42 17.13
C GLY A 85 0.19 17.65 16.86
N GLN A 86 0.10 16.38 16.49
CA GLN A 86 1.25 15.49 16.28
C GLN A 86 1.02 14.53 15.11
N SER A 87 2.03 14.37 14.26
CA SER A 87 2.02 13.42 13.16
C SER A 87 1.84 11.98 13.65
N ALA A 88 1.01 11.22 12.93
CA ALA A 88 0.80 9.80 13.19
C ALA A 88 2.08 8.98 12.96
N THR A 89 2.27 7.94 13.77
CA THR A 89 3.38 6.98 13.58
C THR A 89 3.10 6.05 12.41
N SER A 90 4.16 5.42 11.91
CA SER A 90 4.07 4.40 10.85
C SER A 90 3.10 3.26 11.24
N LYS A 91 3.13 2.87 12.51
CA LYS A 91 2.23 1.87 13.11
C LYS A 91 0.77 2.27 13.13
N VAL A 92 0.45 3.54 13.40
CA VAL A 92 -0.93 4.05 13.36
C VAL A 92 -1.46 3.99 11.94
N ALA A 93 -0.68 4.45 10.96
CA ALA A 93 -1.04 4.36 9.54
C ALA A 93 -1.28 2.91 9.10
N ALA A 94 -0.38 1.99 9.47
CA ALA A 94 -0.50 0.58 9.12
C ALA A 94 -1.71 -0.09 9.77
N ASN A 95 -2.06 0.26 11.00
CA ASN A 95 -3.26 -0.25 11.67
C ASN A 95 -4.56 0.28 11.05
N LEU A 96 -4.57 1.52 10.57
CA LEU A 96 -5.72 2.07 9.88
C LEU A 96 -5.94 1.36 8.54
N ILE A 97 -4.86 1.12 7.79
CA ILE A 97 -4.90 0.31 6.56
C ILE A 97 -5.41 -1.10 6.86
N ARG A 98 -4.86 -1.77 7.88
CA ARG A 98 -5.32 -3.09 8.34
C ARG A 98 -6.82 -3.10 8.59
N LEU A 99 -7.34 -2.11 9.31
CA LEU A 99 -8.77 -2.04 9.65
C LEU A 99 -9.64 -1.92 8.40
N LEU A 100 -9.28 -1.05 7.45
CA LEU A 100 -10.00 -0.85 6.21
C LEU A 100 -9.94 -2.09 5.31
N SER A 101 -8.74 -2.65 5.09
CA SER A 101 -8.53 -3.82 4.25
C SER A 101 -9.17 -5.09 4.84
N TYR A 102 -9.03 -5.33 6.15
CA TYR A 102 -9.57 -6.54 6.78
C TYR A 102 -11.10 -6.55 6.82
N ASN A 103 -11.73 -5.42 7.16
CA ASN A 103 -13.19 -5.32 7.24
C ASN A 103 -13.85 -5.43 5.86
N ASN A 104 -13.14 -5.07 4.80
CA ASN A 104 -13.64 -5.10 3.43
C ASN A 104 -12.91 -6.15 2.56
N LYS A 105 -12.32 -7.18 3.18
CA LYS A 105 -11.46 -8.17 2.50
C LYS A 105 -12.14 -8.97 1.38
N ASN A 106 -13.48 -9.00 1.38
CA ASN A 106 -14.28 -9.66 0.33
C ASN A 106 -14.58 -8.72 -0.86
N MET A 107 -14.28 -7.42 -0.73
CA MET A 107 -14.57 -6.38 -1.72
C MET A 107 -13.32 -5.68 -2.23
N LEU A 108 -12.24 -5.64 -1.44
CA LEU A 108 -11.01 -4.94 -1.78
C LEU A 108 -9.91 -5.94 -2.16
N GLU A 109 -9.34 -5.76 -3.34
CA GLU A 109 -8.15 -6.48 -3.78
C GLU A 109 -6.91 -5.61 -3.55
N THR A 110 -6.41 -5.59 -2.31
CA THR A 110 -5.26 -4.75 -1.93
C THR A 110 -4.13 -5.56 -1.32
N GLY A 111 -2.93 -5.40 -1.89
CA GLY A 111 -1.66 -5.77 -1.27
C GLY A 111 -0.87 -4.50 -1.01
N LEU A 112 -0.52 -4.21 0.24
CA LEU A 112 0.06 -2.93 0.63
C LEU A 112 1.31 -3.15 1.48
N ILE A 113 2.31 -2.29 1.29
CA ILE A 113 3.47 -2.20 2.18
C ILE A 113 3.54 -0.78 2.71
N VAL A 114 3.44 -0.62 4.02
CA VAL A 114 3.60 0.68 4.68
C VAL A 114 5.02 0.79 5.19
N GLY A 115 5.71 1.85 4.79
CA GLY A 115 7.02 2.20 5.30
C GLY A 115 6.99 3.59 5.89
N GLY A 116 7.64 3.76 7.03
CA GLY A 116 7.82 5.08 7.60
C GLY A 116 8.92 5.13 8.64
N TRP A 117 9.18 6.34 9.08
CA TRP A 117 10.09 6.61 10.19
C TRP A 117 9.40 7.49 11.21
N ASP A 118 9.55 7.16 12.48
CA ASP A 118 9.18 8.05 13.57
C ASP A 118 10.22 8.03 14.69
N LYS A 119 10.17 9.06 15.54
CA LYS A 119 11.14 9.27 16.63
C LYS A 119 11.05 8.22 17.75
N TYR A 120 10.03 7.37 17.78
CA TYR A 120 9.78 6.42 18.86
C TYR A 120 10.25 5.01 18.48
N GLU A 121 9.85 4.52 17.31
CA GLU A 121 10.14 3.16 16.84
C GLU A 121 11.18 3.13 15.70
N GLY A 122 11.60 4.29 15.18
CA GLY A 122 12.55 4.40 14.09
C GLY A 122 11.94 3.99 12.74
N GLY A 123 12.76 3.45 11.84
CA GLY A 123 12.32 2.96 10.54
C GLY A 123 11.61 1.62 10.64
N LYS A 124 10.34 1.56 10.21
CA LYS A 124 9.51 0.35 10.27
C LYS A 124 8.84 0.05 8.94
N ILE A 125 8.78 -1.24 8.60
CA ILE A 125 8.06 -1.79 7.46
C ILE A 125 6.93 -2.68 7.98
N TYR A 126 5.73 -2.46 7.45
CA TYR A 126 4.55 -3.27 7.72
C TYR A 126 3.98 -3.79 6.40
N ALA A 127 3.86 -5.12 6.30
CA ALA A 127 3.17 -5.79 5.20
C ALA A 127 1.69 -5.98 5.54
N ILE A 128 0.83 -5.61 4.59
CA ILE A 128 -0.60 -5.87 4.62
C ILE A 128 -0.96 -6.64 3.34
N PRO A 129 -0.82 -7.98 3.35
CA PRO A 129 -1.17 -8.80 2.17
C PRO A 129 -2.68 -8.81 1.93
N LEU A 130 -3.07 -9.38 0.79
CA LEU A 130 -4.46 -9.72 0.51
C LEU A 130 -5.08 -10.43 1.71
N GLY A 131 -6.26 -9.97 2.13
CA GLY A 131 -6.93 -10.41 3.35
C GLY A 131 -6.78 -9.45 4.53
N GLY A 132 -5.87 -8.48 4.47
CA GLY A 132 -5.82 -7.35 5.41
C GLY A 132 -5.15 -7.63 6.75
N THR A 133 -4.43 -8.75 6.92
CA THR A 133 -3.58 -8.99 8.10
C THR A 133 -2.44 -7.97 8.16
N LEU A 134 -1.95 -7.64 9.35
CA LEU A 134 -0.80 -6.74 9.52
C LEU A 134 0.39 -7.52 10.06
N ILE A 135 1.54 -7.39 9.41
CA ILE A 135 2.78 -8.07 9.81
C ILE A 135 3.93 -7.08 9.77
N GLU A 136 4.61 -6.89 10.90
CA GLU A 136 5.87 -6.12 10.95
C GLU A 136 7.03 -7.02 10.54
N GLN A 137 7.88 -6.56 9.62
CA GLN A 137 9.00 -7.34 9.09
C GLN A 137 10.19 -6.41 8.78
N PRO A 138 11.44 -6.91 8.80
CA PRO A 138 12.59 -6.12 8.37
C PRO A 138 12.56 -5.80 6.85
N PHE A 139 11.90 -6.65 6.07
CA PHE A 139 11.61 -6.40 4.67
C PHE A 139 10.30 -7.07 4.26
N ALA A 140 9.68 -6.57 3.20
CA ALA A 140 8.48 -7.15 2.61
C ALA A 140 8.51 -7.00 1.09
N ILE A 141 7.91 -7.96 0.39
CA ILE A 141 7.72 -7.97 -1.07
C ILE A 141 6.27 -8.33 -1.40
N GLY A 142 5.76 -7.84 -2.53
CA GLY A 142 4.42 -8.19 -3.02
C GLY A 142 4.06 -7.53 -4.33
#